data_AF-A0A3B1B0X6-F1
#
_entry.id   AF-A0A3B1B0X6-F1
#
_cell.length_a   1.000
_cell.length_b   1.000
_cell.length_c   1.000
_cell.angle_alpha   90.00
_cell.angle_beta   90.00
_cell.angle_gamma   90.00
#
_symmetry.space_group_name_H-M   'P 1'
#
loop_
_entity.id
_entity.type
_entity.pdbx_description
1 polymer ?
#
loop_
_entity_poly.entity_id
_entity_poly.type
_entity_poly.pdbx_seq_one_letter_code
_entity_poly.pdbx_strand_id
1 'polypeptide(L)'
;MHIIKRYSLLILSLILLSACTLDGKIQKTHFVNLAPFSENVTAMASKLDYGFEQIRALHTKWYFQDNSSELKRLLNLENLVSQEIHFIVNYSSQIVFLSESNLSITEKTTKLSRFINAMYSRYSNSKTLSISPKKQQEIIARIQKQEKFLPALRAAQPFIDELARYANRLLDQLKKAETNLAVYQNNKIETENSHLKSLILSLKKNEIEFSKAVVLLNNYDNGSKAALVKLKKANSFLGESLLNTKHSLTKKQIALLKKHLLTRLTENTNFFRQIEPSFNRYVLALKELARLVREHDAEIRETRLIFISFASAHRKMSSGLVKPAEWFELKDTPKLLLNLLPF
;
A
#
# COMPACT_ATOMS: atom_id res chain seq x y z
N MET A 1 32.54 -78.40 -33.74
CA MET A 1 31.43 -77.40 -33.72
C MET A 1 30.63 -77.35 -32.41
N HIS A 2 31.12 -77.93 -31.29
CA HIS A 2 30.42 -77.90 -29.98
C HIS A 2 31.06 -76.99 -28.92
N ILE A 3 32.29 -76.50 -29.17
CA ILE A 3 33.01 -75.64 -28.21
C ILE A 3 32.54 -74.18 -28.34
N ILE A 4 32.32 -73.70 -29.58
CA ILE A 4 31.88 -72.31 -29.84
C ILE A 4 30.46 -72.06 -29.28
N LYS A 5 29.55 -73.06 -29.32
CA LYS A 5 28.20 -72.95 -28.74
C LYS A 5 28.18 -72.88 -27.20
N ARG A 6 29.20 -73.41 -26.51
CA ARG A 6 29.30 -73.34 -25.04
C ARG A 6 29.81 -71.99 -24.55
N TYR A 7 30.70 -71.33 -25.32
CA TYR A 7 31.19 -69.99 -24.97
C TYR A 7 30.19 -68.88 -25.34
N SER A 8 29.41 -69.04 -26.40
CA SER A 8 28.36 -68.07 -26.77
C SER A 8 27.22 -68.00 -25.73
N LEU A 9 26.91 -69.10 -25.04
CA LEU A 9 25.90 -69.12 -23.97
C LEU A 9 26.42 -68.51 -22.65
N LEU A 10 27.71 -68.67 -22.35
CA LEU A 10 28.36 -68.08 -21.17
C LEU A 10 28.54 -66.56 -21.29
N ILE A 11 28.84 -66.06 -22.49
CA ILE A 11 28.98 -64.61 -22.74
C ILE A 11 27.62 -63.91 -22.76
N LEU A 12 26.56 -64.56 -23.26
CA LEU A 12 25.20 -64.01 -23.22
C LEU A 12 24.64 -63.95 -21.79
N SER A 13 24.98 -64.92 -20.92
CA SER A 13 24.62 -64.86 -19.49
C SER A 13 25.38 -63.79 -18.71
N LEU A 14 26.61 -63.46 -19.12
CA LEU A 14 27.40 -62.40 -18.46
C LEU A 14 26.89 -60.99 -18.80
N ILE A 15 26.36 -60.79 -20.01
CA ILE A 15 25.78 -59.51 -20.46
C ILE A 15 24.37 -59.30 -19.87
N LEU A 16 23.60 -60.38 -19.65
CA LEU A 16 22.28 -60.29 -18.99
C LEU A 16 22.39 -60.08 -17.46
N LEU A 17 23.49 -60.48 -16.82
CA LEU A 17 23.73 -60.20 -15.39
C LEU A 17 24.30 -58.80 -15.12
N SER A 18 24.83 -58.11 -16.13
CA SER A 18 25.33 -56.73 -16.02
C SER A 18 24.30 -55.66 -16.40
N ALA A 19 23.08 -56.05 -16.79
CA ALA A 19 21.95 -55.14 -17.05
C ALA A 19 21.03 -54.90 -15.83
N CYS A 20 21.27 -55.54 -14.69
CA CYS A 20 20.45 -55.37 -13.46
C CYS A 20 21.18 -54.74 -12.27
N THR A 21 22.35 -54.10 -12.45
CA THR A 21 23.10 -53.48 -11.33
C THR A 21 23.63 -52.07 -11.62
N LEU A 22 22.93 -51.29 -12.46
CA LEU A 22 23.28 -49.90 -12.76
C LEU A 22 22.17 -48.87 -12.48
N ASP A 23 21.18 -49.20 -11.65
CA ASP A 23 20.22 -48.23 -11.09
C ASP A 23 20.52 -47.81 -9.63
N GLY A 24 21.66 -48.24 -9.10
CA GLY A 24 22.01 -48.03 -7.70
C GLY A 24 23.48 -47.72 -7.52
N LYS A 25 23.94 -46.52 -7.91
CA LYS A 25 25.11 -45.84 -7.31
C LYS A 25 25.46 -44.47 -7.90
N ILE A 26 24.47 -43.65 -8.27
CA ILE A 26 24.59 -42.19 -8.11
C ILE A 26 23.24 -41.67 -7.64
N GLN A 27 22.84 -42.01 -6.41
CA GLN A 27 21.92 -41.14 -5.68
C GLN A 27 22.70 -39.88 -5.33
N LYS A 28 22.83 -38.96 -6.29
CA LYS A 28 22.97 -37.55 -5.94
C LYS A 28 21.70 -37.24 -5.15
N THR A 29 21.81 -37.27 -3.83
CA THR A 29 20.96 -36.47 -2.96
C THR A 29 21.09 -35.04 -3.46
N HIS A 30 20.28 -34.68 -4.46
CA HIS A 30 20.08 -33.29 -4.84
C HIS A 30 19.44 -32.65 -3.62
N PHE A 31 20.26 -32.17 -2.70
CA PHE A 31 19.87 -31.16 -1.74
C PHE A 31 19.33 -30.02 -2.58
N VAL A 32 18.02 -29.81 -2.53
CA VAL A 32 17.42 -28.63 -3.15
C VAL A 32 17.94 -27.46 -2.33
N ASN A 33 18.85 -26.69 -2.93
CA ASN A 33 19.38 -25.49 -2.31
C ASN A 33 18.22 -24.51 -2.09
N LEU A 34 17.89 -24.25 -0.81
CA LEU A 34 16.80 -23.37 -0.43
C LEU A 34 17.28 -21.91 -0.25
N ALA A 35 18.58 -21.64 -0.25
CA ALA A 35 19.11 -20.29 -0.05
C ALA A 35 18.47 -19.24 -0.98
N PRO A 36 18.25 -19.50 -2.29
CA PRO A 36 17.57 -18.55 -3.17
C PRO A 36 16.16 -18.17 -2.72
N PHE A 37 15.45 -19.05 -1.99
CA PHE A 37 14.13 -18.70 -1.44
C PHE A 37 14.26 -17.61 -0.37
N SER A 38 15.17 -17.81 0.58
CA SER A 38 15.38 -16.84 1.65
C SER A 38 15.96 -15.52 1.14
N GLU A 39 16.90 -15.56 0.20
CA GLU A 39 17.48 -14.37 -0.41
C GLU A 39 16.41 -13.51 -1.10
N ASN A 40 15.50 -14.13 -1.88
CA ASN A 40 14.42 -13.41 -2.53
C ASN A 40 13.40 -12.86 -1.53
N VAL A 41 13.06 -13.60 -0.47
CA VAL A 41 12.14 -13.09 0.57
C VAL A 41 12.75 -11.90 1.31
N THR A 42 14.03 -11.98 1.68
CA THR A 42 14.75 -10.86 2.30
C THR A 42 14.86 -9.68 1.35
N ALA A 43 15.19 -9.91 0.07
CA ALA A 43 15.27 -8.84 -0.93
C ALA A 43 13.93 -8.14 -1.12
N MET A 44 12.82 -8.89 -1.22
CA MET A 44 11.47 -8.32 -1.27
C MET A 44 11.13 -7.52 -0.01
N ALA A 45 11.41 -8.06 1.18
CA ALA A 45 11.16 -7.38 2.45
C ALA A 45 12.02 -6.11 2.62
N SER A 46 13.27 -6.12 2.16
CA SER A 46 14.20 -4.99 2.28
C SER A 46 13.84 -3.79 1.42
N LYS A 47 13.04 -4.00 0.35
CA LYS A 47 12.54 -2.93 -0.51
C LYS A 47 11.37 -2.18 0.10
N LEU A 48 10.74 -2.75 1.13
CA LEU A 48 9.67 -2.10 1.85
C LEU A 48 10.25 -1.02 2.77
N ASP A 49 10.04 0.23 2.38
CA ASP A 49 10.23 1.37 3.24
C ASP A 49 8.93 1.58 4.05
N TYR A 50 8.62 0.59 4.90
CA TYR A 50 7.28 0.43 5.48
C TYR A 50 7.07 1.29 6.73
N GLY A 51 6.17 2.26 6.65
CA GLY A 51 5.64 2.98 7.81
C GLY A 51 5.18 4.39 7.48
N PHE A 52 4.17 4.87 8.19
CA PHE A 52 3.74 6.26 8.11
C PHE A 52 4.80 7.15 8.77
N GLU A 53 5.82 7.53 8.00
CA GLU A 53 6.87 8.42 8.47
C GLU A 53 6.33 9.84 8.56
N GLN A 54 5.97 10.25 9.78
CA GLN A 54 5.69 11.66 10.10
C GLN A 54 6.83 12.61 9.68
N ILE A 55 8.04 12.09 9.50
CA ILE A 55 9.22 12.81 9.01
C ILE A 55 9.03 13.29 7.56
N ARG A 56 8.22 12.59 6.75
CA ARG A 56 7.89 12.95 5.35
C ARG A 56 6.81 14.03 5.24
N ALA A 57 6.22 14.45 6.36
CA ALA A 57 5.24 15.52 6.44
C ALA A 57 5.94 16.85 6.75
N LEU A 58 5.90 17.79 5.81
CA LEU A 58 6.42 19.15 5.98
C LEU A 58 5.31 20.13 6.38
N HIS A 59 4.19 20.09 5.66
CA HIS A 59 3.06 21.01 5.83
C HIS A 59 1.97 20.45 6.76
N THR A 60 1.91 19.13 6.88
CA THR A 60 0.90 18.40 7.65
C THR A 60 1.41 17.95 9.02
N LYS A 61 2.70 18.14 9.32
CA LYS A 61 3.35 17.68 10.56
C LYS A 61 2.58 18.03 11.83
N TRP A 62 2.14 19.28 11.94
CA TRP A 62 1.42 19.80 13.11
C TRP A 62 0.05 19.14 13.32
N TYR A 63 -0.54 18.60 12.26
CA TYR A 63 -1.82 17.89 12.31
C TYR A 63 -1.67 16.47 12.89
N PHE A 64 -0.48 15.88 12.82
CA PHE A 64 -0.20 14.52 13.35
C PHE A 64 0.31 14.50 14.80
N GLN A 65 0.49 15.66 15.45
CA GLN A 65 1.03 15.72 16.83
C GLN A 65 0.04 15.28 17.91
N ASP A 66 -1.26 15.32 17.63
CA ASP A 66 -2.32 15.15 18.64
C ASP A 66 -2.48 13.71 19.16
N ASN A 67 -1.64 12.77 18.73
CA ASN A 67 -1.66 11.38 19.21
C ASN A 67 -3.08 10.78 19.19
N SER A 68 -3.81 11.09 18.11
CA SER A 68 -5.23 10.76 17.93
C SER A 68 -5.45 9.26 17.95
N SER A 69 -6.68 8.84 18.25
CA SER A 69 -7.03 7.42 18.27
C SER A 69 -6.82 6.76 16.90
N GLU A 70 -7.07 7.51 15.83
CA GLU A 70 -6.90 7.16 14.44
C GLU A 70 -5.42 6.92 14.12
N LEU A 71 -4.54 7.82 14.55
CA LEU A 71 -3.10 7.69 14.37
C LEU A 71 -2.56 6.50 15.15
N LYS A 72 -2.94 6.34 16.43
CA LYS A 72 -2.54 5.19 17.25
C LYS A 72 -2.99 3.87 16.63
N ARG A 73 -4.21 3.82 16.09
CA ARG A 73 -4.76 2.65 15.41
C ARG A 73 -3.94 2.30 14.17
N LEU A 74 -3.58 3.29 13.35
CA LEU A 74 -2.74 3.14 12.17
C LEU A 74 -1.36 2.57 12.55
N LEU A 75 -0.65 3.26 13.44
CA LEU A 75 0.71 2.86 13.86
C LEU A 75 0.74 1.46 14.48
N ASN A 76 -0.28 1.08 15.25
CA ASN A 76 -0.38 -0.27 15.79
C ASN A 76 -0.56 -1.32 14.67
N LEU A 77 -1.37 -1.04 13.64
CA LEU A 77 -1.53 -1.94 12.50
C LEU A 77 -0.26 -2.03 11.67
N GLU A 78 0.46 -0.93 11.48
CA GLU A 78 1.77 -0.93 10.81
C GLU A 78 2.77 -1.81 11.55
N ASN A 79 2.87 -1.67 12.86
CA ASN A 79 3.72 -2.51 13.69
C ASN A 79 3.33 -4.00 13.56
N LEU A 80 2.04 -4.32 13.54
CA LEU A 80 1.59 -5.70 13.31
C LEU A 80 2.00 -6.22 11.94
N VAL A 81 1.83 -5.45 10.86
CA VAL A 81 2.26 -5.87 9.51
C VAL A 81 3.79 -6.02 9.43
N SER A 82 4.55 -5.10 10.02
CA SER A 82 6.01 -5.19 10.11
C SER A 82 6.45 -6.48 10.82
N GLN A 83 5.79 -6.86 11.93
CA GLN A 83 6.05 -8.12 12.62
C GLN A 83 5.78 -9.35 11.74
N GLU A 84 4.77 -9.30 10.87
CA GLU A 84 4.47 -10.36 9.91
C GLU A 84 5.51 -10.43 8.77
N ILE A 85 6.05 -9.29 8.34
CA ILE A 85 7.17 -9.24 7.37
C ILE A 85 8.44 -9.85 7.99
N HIS A 86 8.79 -9.43 9.20
CA HIS A 86 9.91 -10.03 9.94
C HIS A 86 9.71 -11.53 10.15
N PHE A 87 8.46 -11.95 10.34
CA PHE A 87 8.15 -13.37 10.45
C PHE A 87 8.49 -14.15 9.18
N ILE A 88 8.05 -13.70 8.00
CA ILE A 88 8.33 -14.44 6.76
C ILE A 88 9.84 -14.47 6.44
N VAL A 89 10.58 -13.42 6.80
CA VAL A 89 12.05 -13.39 6.69
C VAL A 89 12.68 -14.42 7.63
N ASN A 90 12.31 -14.41 8.91
CA ASN A 90 12.85 -15.36 9.90
C ASN A 90 12.50 -16.81 9.56
N TYR A 91 11.27 -17.07 9.11
CA TYR A 91 10.85 -18.39 8.63
C TYR A 91 11.72 -18.84 7.45
N SER A 92 11.94 -17.96 6.48
CA SER A 92 12.73 -18.27 5.29
C SER A 92 14.19 -18.61 5.62
N SER A 93 14.81 -17.85 6.54
CA SER A 93 16.14 -18.17 7.04
C SER A 93 16.17 -19.50 7.82
N GLN A 94 15.14 -19.76 8.63
CA GLN A 94 15.05 -20.98 9.44
C GLN A 94 14.95 -22.24 8.57
N ILE A 95 14.18 -22.20 7.47
CA ILE A 95 14.07 -23.38 6.58
C ILE A 95 15.37 -23.64 5.83
N VAL A 96 16.13 -22.60 5.45
CA VAL A 96 17.46 -22.74 4.84
C VAL A 96 18.41 -23.39 5.84
N PHE A 97 18.51 -22.83 7.04
CA PHE A 97 19.35 -23.38 8.11
C PHE A 97 19.05 -24.86 8.39
N LEU A 98 17.77 -25.22 8.50
CA LEU A 98 17.38 -26.62 8.70
C LEU A 98 17.75 -27.49 7.50
N SER A 99 17.55 -27.00 6.27
CA SER A 99 17.87 -27.76 5.06
C SER A 99 19.37 -28.08 4.95
N GLU A 100 20.23 -27.11 5.28
CA GLU A 100 21.69 -27.21 5.18
C GLU A 100 22.35 -27.87 6.39
N SER A 101 21.66 -27.95 7.54
CA SER A 101 22.20 -28.61 8.72
C SER A 101 22.43 -30.11 8.53
N ASN A 102 23.43 -30.65 9.24
CA ASN A 102 23.73 -32.10 9.30
C ASN A 102 22.78 -32.90 10.21
N LEU A 103 21.64 -32.31 10.60
CA LEU A 103 20.65 -32.96 11.45
C LEU A 103 19.98 -34.12 10.71
N SER A 104 19.54 -35.13 11.46
CA SER A 104 18.68 -36.18 10.92
C SER A 104 17.34 -35.58 10.44
N ILE A 105 16.65 -36.27 9.53
CA ILE A 105 15.37 -35.76 9.03
C ILE A 105 14.35 -35.58 10.16
N THR A 106 14.32 -36.51 11.12
CA THR A 106 13.45 -36.46 12.31
C THR A 106 13.71 -35.21 13.15
N GLU A 107 14.98 -34.82 13.31
CA GLU A 107 15.33 -33.59 14.03
C GLU A 107 14.93 -32.34 13.24
N LYS A 108 15.13 -32.33 11.91
CA LYS A 108 14.72 -31.21 11.04
C LYS A 108 13.20 -31.00 11.09
N THR A 109 12.40 -32.06 10.96
CA THR A 109 10.94 -31.96 11.01
C THR A 109 10.43 -31.58 12.40
N THR A 110 11.08 -32.08 13.47
CA THR A 110 10.77 -31.69 14.86
C THR A 110 11.06 -30.20 15.11
N LYS A 111 12.20 -29.69 14.65
CA LYS A 111 12.54 -28.26 14.80
C LYS A 111 11.60 -27.37 13.99
N LEU A 112 11.27 -27.76 12.75
CA LEU A 112 10.28 -27.05 11.93
C LEU A 112 8.91 -27.03 12.60
N SER A 113 8.45 -28.16 13.12
CA SER A 113 7.14 -28.25 13.78
C SER A 113 7.09 -27.40 15.06
N ARG A 114 8.17 -27.38 15.85
CA ARG A 114 8.28 -26.51 17.04
C ARG A 114 8.23 -25.04 16.66
N PHE A 115 8.94 -24.64 15.60
CA PHE A 115 8.91 -23.27 15.10
C PHE A 115 7.49 -22.85 14.71
N ILE A 116 6.79 -23.66 13.91
CA ILE A 116 5.41 -23.38 13.50
C ILE A 116 4.45 -23.39 14.70
N ASN A 117 4.64 -24.28 15.67
CA ASN A 117 3.82 -24.32 16.87
C ASN A 117 4.00 -23.07 17.74
N ALA A 118 5.24 -22.63 17.95
CA ALA A 118 5.53 -21.39 18.67
C ALA A 118 4.86 -20.18 17.98
N MET A 119 4.77 -20.22 16.66
CA MET A 119 4.05 -19.20 15.90
C MET A 119 2.55 -19.24 16.09
N TYR A 120 1.92 -20.41 16.06
CA TYR A 120 0.50 -20.53 16.40
C TYR A 120 0.20 -19.96 17.79
N SER A 121 1.08 -20.16 18.76
CA SER A 121 0.94 -19.60 20.12
C SER A 121 0.91 -18.08 20.16
N ARG A 122 1.50 -17.37 19.18
CA ARG A 122 1.37 -15.90 19.10
C ARG A 122 -0.06 -15.45 18.78
N TYR A 123 -0.86 -16.31 18.16
CA TYR A 123 -2.23 -16.00 17.73
C TYR A 123 -3.30 -16.71 18.57
N SER A 124 -2.91 -17.48 19.60
CA SER A 124 -3.83 -18.34 20.37
C SER A 124 -4.90 -17.56 21.13
N ASN A 125 -4.63 -16.31 21.49
CA ASN A 125 -5.52 -15.49 22.31
C ASN A 125 -6.40 -14.54 21.50
N SER A 126 -6.29 -14.51 20.16
CA SER A 126 -6.78 -13.40 19.36
C SER A 126 -7.79 -13.76 18.26
N LYS A 127 -8.30 -15.01 18.17
CA LYS A 127 -9.17 -15.51 17.07
C LYS A 127 -8.66 -15.10 15.67
N THR A 128 -7.36 -14.88 15.57
CA THR A 128 -6.78 -14.08 14.50
C THR A 128 -6.49 -14.95 13.28
N LEU A 129 -6.00 -16.17 13.51
CA LEU A 129 -5.94 -17.19 12.48
C LEU A 129 -7.26 -17.97 12.45
N SER A 130 -7.77 -18.23 11.25
CA SER A 130 -8.99 -19.02 11.01
C SER A 130 -8.77 -20.54 11.07
N ILE A 131 -7.66 -21.00 11.68
CA ILE A 131 -7.33 -22.42 11.86
C ILE A 131 -7.67 -22.84 13.29
N SER A 132 -8.56 -23.83 13.43
CA SER A 132 -8.94 -24.40 14.73
C SER A 132 -7.75 -25.08 15.43
N PRO A 133 -7.69 -25.09 16.78
CA PRO A 133 -6.60 -25.75 17.52
C PRO A 133 -6.38 -27.22 17.12
N LYS A 134 -7.47 -27.96 16.86
CA LYS A 134 -7.40 -29.33 16.33
C LYS A 134 -6.66 -29.39 14.99
N LYS A 135 -6.97 -28.48 14.08
CA LYS A 135 -6.33 -28.44 12.75
C LYS A 135 -4.86 -28.03 12.85
N GLN A 136 -4.49 -27.18 13.80
CA GLN A 136 -3.09 -26.85 14.09
C GLN A 136 -2.32 -28.10 14.51
N GLN A 137 -2.84 -28.86 15.47
CA GLN A 137 -2.22 -30.12 15.92
C GLN A 137 -2.08 -31.14 14.77
N GLU A 138 -3.09 -31.26 13.90
CA GLU A 138 -3.02 -32.10 12.71
C GLU A 138 -1.87 -31.69 11.77
N ILE A 139 -1.68 -30.38 11.54
CA ILE A 139 -0.59 -29.86 10.70
C ILE A 139 0.77 -30.20 11.33
N ILE A 140 0.93 -29.94 12.63
CA ILE A 140 2.16 -30.25 13.38
C ILE A 140 2.49 -31.74 13.30
N ALA A 141 1.51 -32.62 13.55
CA ALA A 141 1.70 -34.06 13.47
C ALA A 141 2.06 -34.52 12.05
N ARG A 142 1.45 -33.91 11.01
CA ARG A 142 1.77 -34.22 9.61
C ARG A 142 3.19 -33.83 9.22
N ILE A 143 3.72 -32.72 9.76
CA ILE A 143 5.10 -32.29 9.54
C ILE A 143 6.07 -33.31 10.15
N GLN A 144 5.84 -33.70 11.40
CA GLN A 144 6.71 -34.62 12.14
C GLN A 144 6.81 -36.01 11.50
N LYS A 145 5.73 -36.48 10.86
CA LYS A 145 5.66 -37.79 10.20
C LYS A 145 6.40 -37.87 8.85
N GLN A 146 6.97 -36.79 8.33
CA GLN A 146 7.60 -36.81 7.01
C GLN A 146 9.02 -37.38 7.06
N GLU A 147 9.33 -38.26 6.11
CA GLU A 147 10.66 -38.88 5.94
C GLU A 147 11.61 -38.05 5.07
N LYS A 148 11.13 -36.93 4.51
CA LYS A 148 11.90 -36.01 3.67
C LYS A 148 11.54 -34.57 4.02
N PHE A 149 12.50 -33.65 3.85
CA PHE A 149 12.34 -32.27 4.31
C PHE A 149 11.38 -31.45 3.45
N LEU A 150 11.42 -31.58 2.12
CA LEU A 150 10.49 -30.87 1.23
C LEU A 150 9.02 -31.27 1.47
N PRO A 151 8.65 -32.56 1.64
CA PRO A 151 7.32 -32.95 2.10
C PRO A 151 6.94 -32.36 3.46
N ALA A 152 7.89 -32.17 4.38
CA ALA A 152 7.63 -31.50 5.67
C ALA A 152 7.26 -30.02 5.48
N LEU A 153 7.99 -29.31 4.62
CA LEU A 153 7.62 -27.94 4.21
C LEU A 153 6.25 -27.92 3.53
N ARG A 154 5.95 -28.88 2.65
CA ARG A 154 4.64 -28.98 2.00
C ARG A 154 3.52 -29.22 3.01
N ALA A 155 3.75 -30.04 4.03
CA ALA A 155 2.81 -30.27 5.12
C ALA A 155 2.55 -29.00 5.94
N ALA A 156 3.51 -28.06 5.99
CA ALA A 156 3.36 -26.75 6.60
C ALA A 156 2.60 -25.72 5.74
N GLN A 157 2.37 -25.97 4.45
CA GLN A 157 1.70 -25.02 3.55
C GLN A 157 0.37 -24.47 4.10
N PRO A 158 -0.52 -25.26 4.73
CA PRO A 158 -1.79 -24.72 5.25
C PRO A 158 -1.59 -23.60 6.29
N PHE A 159 -0.51 -23.64 7.07
CA PHE A 159 -0.14 -22.56 7.98
C PHE A 159 0.29 -21.30 7.21
N ILE A 160 1.15 -21.47 6.20
CA ILE A 160 1.63 -20.38 5.34
C ILE A 160 0.47 -19.71 4.59
N ASP A 161 -0.51 -20.49 4.12
CA ASP A 161 -1.70 -19.98 3.45
C ASP A 161 -2.61 -19.19 4.40
N GLU A 162 -2.72 -19.60 5.67
CA GLU A 162 -3.47 -18.84 6.69
C GLU A 162 -2.73 -17.56 7.09
N LEU A 163 -1.42 -17.61 7.22
CA LEU A 163 -0.59 -16.44 7.48
C LEU A 163 -0.79 -15.36 6.40
N ALA A 164 -0.72 -15.75 5.12
CA ALA A 164 -0.96 -14.81 4.02
C ALA A 164 -2.39 -14.23 4.04
N ARG A 165 -3.40 -15.04 4.38
CA ARG A 165 -4.78 -14.55 4.57
C ARG A 165 -4.91 -13.61 5.75
N TYR A 166 -4.22 -13.88 6.85
CA TYR A 166 -4.20 -12.99 8.00
C TYR A 166 -3.52 -11.66 7.66
N ALA A 167 -2.35 -11.69 7.03
CA ALA A 167 -1.66 -10.49 6.57
C ALA A 167 -2.54 -9.65 5.62
N ASN A 168 -3.27 -10.28 4.70
CA ASN A 168 -4.23 -9.57 3.85
C ASN A 168 -5.33 -8.87 4.65
N ARG A 169 -5.90 -9.53 5.66
CA ARG A 169 -6.89 -8.91 6.56
C ARG A 169 -6.30 -7.75 7.37
N LEU A 170 -5.04 -7.86 7.82
CA LEU A 170 -4.34 -6.74 8.45
C LEU A 170 -4.18 -5.56 7.49
N LEU A 171 -3.79 -5.82 6.25
CA LEU A 171 -3.62 -4.79 5.22
C LEU A 171 -4.96 -4.11 4.87
N ASP A 172 -6.07 -4.86 4.84
CA ASP A 172 -7.42 -4.27 4.67
C ASP A 172 -7.79 -3.36 5.85
N GLN A 173 -7.49 -3.79 7.08
CA GLN A 173 -7.69 -2.97 8.28
C GLN A 173 -6.81 -1.72 8.26
N LEU A 174 -5.56 -1.85 7.81
CA LEU A 174 -4.61 -0.75 7.72
C LEU A 174 -5.08 0.29 6.70
N LYS A 175 -5.50 -0.13 5.50
CA LYS A 175 -6.10 0.76 4.50
C LYS A 175 -7.33 1.51 5.03
N LYS A 176 -8.17 0.82 5.80
CA LYS A 176 -9.33 1.46 6.45
C LYS A 176 -8.89 2.48 7.51
N ALA A 177 -7.89 2.14 8.33
CA ALA A 177 -7.35 3.05 9.34
C ALA A 177 -6.71 4.30 8.70
N GLU A 178 -5.97 4.12 7.61
CA GLU A 178 -5.41 5.20 6.79
C GLU A 178 -6.52 6.12 6.26
N THR A 179 -7.57 5.55 5.66
CA THR A 179 -8.70 6.32 5.14
C THR A 179 -9.35 7.15 6.25
N ASN A 180 -9.56 6.56 7.43
CA ASN A 180 -10.13 7.25 8.58
C ASN A 180 -9.23 8.38 9.07
N LEU A 181 -7.91 8.13 9.17
CA LEU A 181 -6.95 9.16 9.56
C LEU A 181 -6.90 10.29 8.53
N ALA A 182 -6.91 9.98 7.24
CA ALA A 182 -6.92 10.97 6.17
C ALA A 182 -8.16 11.86 6.24
N VAL A 183 -9.35 11.28 6.45
CA VAL A 183 -10.59 12.05 6.64
C VAL A 183 -10.51 12.92 7.89
N TYR A 184 -10.05 12.36 9.01
CA TYR A 184 -9.86 13.10 10.27
C TYR A 184 -8.94 14.31 10.07
N GLN A 185 -7.78 14.11 9.45
CA GLN A 185 -6.81 15.18 9.22
C GLN A 185 -7.31 16.21 8.20
N ASN A 186 -7.97 15.77 7.13
CA ASN A 186 -8.58 16.68 6.17
C ASN A 186 -9.63 17.58 6.86
N ASN A 187 -10.49 17.01 7.70
CA ASN A 187 -11.49 17.77 8.44
C ASN A 187 -10.85 18.77 9.41
N LYS A 188 -9.75 18.39 10.07
CA LYS A 188 -9.00 19.29 10.94
C LYS A 188 -8.40 20.47 10.15
N ILE A 189 -7.72 20.19 9.03
CA ILE A 189 -7.17 21.21 8.12
C ILE A 189 -8.28 22.14 7.62
N GLU A 190 -9.40 21.59 7.14
CA GLU A 190 -10.53 22.38 6.64
C GLU A 190 -11.19 23.24 7.73
N THR A 191 -11.32 22.71 8.95
CA THR A 191 -11.94 23.43 10.07
C THR A 191 -11.08 24.62 10.49
N GLU A 192 -9.78 24.41 10.69
CA GLU A 192 -8.83 25.46 11.07
C GLU A 192 -8.70 26.55 9.99
N ASN A 193 -8.88 26.19 8.71
CA ASN A 193 -8.73 27.10 7.58
C ASN A 193 -10.08 27.57 6.99
N SER A 194 -11.21 27.28 7.65
CA SER A 194 -12.55 27.58 7.16
C SER A 194 -12.76 29.09 6.92
N HIS A 195 -12.29 29.93 7.84
CA HIS A 195 -12.33 31.38 7.69
C HIS A 195 -11.50 31.87 6.51
N LEU A 196 -10.28 31.34 6.34
CA LEU A 196 -9.40 31.68 5.22
C LEU A 196 -10.03 31.30 3.87
N LYS A 197 -10.64 30.11 3.79
CA LYS A 197 -11.38 29.65 2.61
C LYS A 197 -12.55 30.57 2.28
N SER A 198 -13.38 30.90 3.27
CA SER A 198 -14.52 31.82 3.11
C SER A 198 -14.06 33.21 2.64
N LEU A 199 -13.00 33.73 3.26
CA LEU A 199 -12.39 35.01 2.90
C LEU A 199 -11.95 35.04 1.44
N ILE A 200 -11.25 34.00 0.99
CA ILE A 200 -10.77 33.91 -0.40
C ILE A 200 -11.91 33.82 -1.41
N LEU A 201 -12.96 33.04 -1.09
CA LEU A 201 -14.15 32.99 -1.94
C LEU A 201 -14.81 34.37 -2.05
N SER A 202 -14.87 35.11 -0.94
CA SER A 202 -15.38 36.48 -0.92
C SER A 202 -14.50 37.43 -1.76
N LEU A 203 -13.18 37.39 -1.60
CA LEU A 203 -12.26 38.24 -2.36
C LEU A 203 -12.30 37.95 -3.85
N LYS A 204 -12.36 36.68 -4.26
CA LYS A 204 -12.50 36.29 -5.68
C LYS A 204 -13.83 36.74 -6.25
N LYS A 205 -14.92 36.61 -5.48
CA LYS A 205 -16.24 37.12 -5.88
C LYS A 205 -16.18 38.63 -6.07
N ASN A 206 -15.61 39.36 -5.13
CA ASN A 206 -15.47 40.81 -5.19
C ASN A 206 -14.62 41.25 -6.40
N GLU A 207 -13.50 40.57 -6.67
CA GLU A 207 -12.65 40.84 -7.82
C GLU A 207 -13.43 40.72 -9.14
N ILE A 208 -14.19 39.63 -9.30
CA ILE A 208 -15.04 39.41 -10.48
C ILE A 208 -16.10 40.50 -10.59
N GLU A 209 -16.79 40.83 -9.49
CA GLU A 209 -17.88 41.80 -9.50
C GLU A 209 -17.38 43.24 -9.75
N PHE A 210 -16.26 43.65 -9.15
CA PHE A 210 -15.63 44.93 -9.43
C PHE A 210 -15.16 45.02 -10.89
N SER A 211 -14.56 43.95 -11.41
CA SER A 211 -14.12 43.89 -12.82
C SER A 211 -15.30 44.03 -13.79
N LYS A 212 -16.40 43.31 -13.53
CA LYS A 212 -17.65 43.46 -14.31
C LYS A 212 -18.21 44.89 -14.23
N ALA A 213 -18.20 45.50 -13.05
CA ALA A 213 -18.69 46.87 -12.86
C ALA A 213 -17.86 47.88 -13.65
N VAL A 214 -16.53 47.73 -13.68
CA VAL A 214 -15.63 48.57 -14.51
C VAL A 214 -15.95 48.41 -16.00
N VAL A 215 -16.15 47.18 -16.47
CA VAL A 215 -16.53 46.91 -17.87
C VAL A 215 -17.89 47.54 -18.21
N LEU A 216 -18.89 47.38 -17.36
CA LEU A 216 -20.22 47.99 -17.56
C LEU A 216 -20.16 49.52 -17.58
N LEU A 217 -19.33 50.12 -16.71
CA LEU A 217 -19.15 51.56 -16.67
C LEU A 217 -18.46 52.08 -17.94
N ASN A 218 -17.43 51.40 -18.44
CA ASN A 218 -16.79 51.73 -19.71
C ASN A 218 -17.76 51.59 -20.90
N ASN A 219 -18.58 50.53 -20.91
CA ASN A 219 -19.59 50.34 -21.96
C ASN A 219 -20.66 51.44 -21.95
N TYR A 220 -21.05 51.91 -20.75
CA TYR A 220 -21.97 53.04 -20.62
C TYR A 220 -21.33 54.36 -21.11
N ASP A 221 -20.08 54.61 -20.75
CA ASP A 221 -19.32 55.78 -21.22
C ASP A 221 -19.19 55.81 -22.76
N ASN A 222 -19.09 54.61 -23.37
CA ASN A 222 -19.10 54.41 -24.83
C ASN A 222 -20.50 54.40 -25.47
N GLY A 223 -21.56 54.78 -24.74
CA GLY A 223 -22.91 54.98 -25.28
C GLY A 223 -23.93 53.88 -25.01
N SER A 224 -23.57 52.79 -24.34
CA SER A 224 -24.52 51.70 -24.02
C SER A 224 -25.39 52.01 -22.80
N LYS A 225 -26.57 52.59 -23.03
CA LYS A 225 -27.56 52.87 -21.96
C LYS A 225 -27.99 51.61 -21.19
N ALA A 226 -28.04 50.45 -21.85
CA ALA A 226 -28.36 49.17 -21.23
C ALA A 226 -27.29 48.74 -20.19
N ALA A 227 -26.04 49.16 -20.35
CA ALA A 227 -24.97 48.86 -19.40
C ALA A 227 -25.19 49.55 -18.04
N LEU A 228 -25.73 50.78 -18.03
CA LEU A 228 -26.10 51.49 -16.79
C LEU A 228 -27.22 50.76 -16.03
N VAL A 229 -28.20 50.20 -16.73
CA VAL A 229 -29.27 49.41 -16.12
C VAL A 229 -28.70 48.16 -15.44
N LYS A 230 -27.76 47.47 -16.10
CA LYS A 230 -27.08 46.30 -15.53
C LYS A 230 -26.19 46.69 -14.34
N LEU A 231 -25.48 47.81 -14.42
CA LEU A 231 -24.64 48.33 -13.34
C LEU A 231 -25.47 48.67 -12.09
N LYS A 232 -26.62 49.34 -12.28
CA LYS A 232 -27.56 49.65 -11.19
C LYS A 232 -28.18 48.42 -10.56
N LYS A 233 -28.41 47.34 -11.32
CA LYS A 233 -28.90 46.06 -10.78
C LYS A 233 -27.84 45.33 -9.95
N ALA A 234 -26.55 45.52 -10.25
CA ALA A 234 -25.43 44.98 -9.47
C ALA A 234 -25.18 45.78 -8.16
N ASN A 235 -26.23 46.42 -7.61
CA ASN A 235 -26.23 47.52 -6.63
C ASN A 235 -25.43 47.30 -5.34
N SER A 236 -24.96 46.09 -5.05
CA SER A 236 -24.33 45.72 -3.77
C SER A 236 -22.96 46.37 -3.52
N PHE A 237 -22.29 46.90 -4.55
CA PHE A 237 -20.88 47.32 -4.45
C PHE A 237 -20.63 48.83 -4.54
N LEU A 238 -21.61 49.59 -5.01
CA LEU A 238 -21.42 50.99 -5.40
C LEU A 238 -21.89 51.98 -4.32
N GLY A 239 -22.53 51.52 -3.25
CA GLY A 239 -23.13 52.37 -2.24
C GLY A 239 -24.32 53.16 -2.81
N GLU A 240 -25.45 53.19 -2.10
CA GLU A 240 -26.67 53.85 -2.58
C GLU A 240 -26.45 55.33 -2.94
N SER A 241 -25.47 55.99 -2.31
CA SER A 241 -25.14 57.40 -2.54
C SER A 241 -24.49 57.69 -3.90
N LEU A 242 -23.75 56.75 -4.52
CA LEU A 242 -23.03 57.02 -5.78
C LEU A 242 -23.88 56.77 -7.04
N LEU A 243 -25.00 56.05 -6.92
CA LEU A 243 -25.88 55.69 -8.04
C LEU A 243 -27.29 56.32 -8.00
N ASN A 244 -27.59 57.15 -6.99
CA ASN A 244 -28.93 57.72 -6.74
C ASN A 244 -29.42 58.78 -7.76
N THR A 245 -28.95 58.72 -9.00
CA THR A 245 -29.42 59.59 -10.10
C THR A 245 -30.54 58.93 -10.90
N LYS A 246 -31.68 59.64 -11.04
CA LYS A 246 -32.90 59.09 -11.65
C LYS A 246 -32.72 58.65 -13.12
N HIS A 247 -31.86 59.28 -13.92
CA HIS A 247 -31.82 59.00 -15.37
C HIS A 247 -30.45 58.84 -16.05
N SER A 248 -29.39 59.57 -15.62
CA SER A 248 -28.06 59.47 -16.26
C SER A 248 -26.94 59.92 -15.33
N LEU A 249 -25.75 59.31 -15.49
CA LEU A 249 -24.52 59.75 -14.81
C LEU A 249 -23.81 60.82 -15.65
N THR A 250 -23.33 61.87 -14.99
CA THR A 250 -22.45 62.90 -15.57
C THR A 250 -21.02 62.36 -15.74
N LYS A 251 -20.20 62.98 -16.61
CA LYS A 251 -18.78 62.61 -16.79
C LYS A 251 -17.99 62.61 -15.47
N LYS A 252 -18.25 63.58 -14.59
CA LYS A 252 -17.63 63.64 -13.25
C LYS A 252 -18.04 62.45 -12.38
N GLN A 253 -19.31 62.04 -12.43
CA GLN A 253 -19.80 60.87 -11.71
C GLN A 253 -19.23 59.56 -12.26
N ILE A 254 -19.13 59.43 -13.59
CA ILE A 254 -18.46 58.28 -14.24
C ILE A 254 -17.01 58.19 -13.77
N ALA A 255 -16.26 59.29 -13.79
CA ALA A 255 -14.87 59.31 -13.34
C ALA A 255 -14.73 58.95 -11.85
N LEU A 256 -15.61 59.47 -10.99
CA LEU A 256 -15.64 59.14 -9.55
C LEU A 256 -15.95 57.66 -9.31
N LEU A 257 -16.96 57.11 -9.98
CA LEU A 257 -17.32 55.69 -9.91
C LEU A 257 -16.18 54.80 -10.39
N LYS A 258 -15.54 55.17 -11.51
CA LYS A 258 -14.38 54.43 -12.05
C LYS A 258 -13.22 54.44 -11.07
N LYS A 259 -12.88 55.59 -10.49
CA LYS A 259 -11.84 55.70 -9.45
C LYS A 259 -12.19 54.85 -8.24
N HIS A 260 -13.43 54.93 -7.75
CA HIS A 260 -13.88 54.13 -6.60
C HIS A 260 -13.74 52.62 -6.86
N LEU A 261 -14.23 52.13 -8.01
CA LEU A 261 -14.14 50.72 -8.39
C LEU A 261 -12.69 50.24 -8.52
N LEU A 262 -11.81 51.03 -9.16
CA LEU A 262 -10.39 50.70 -9.29
C LEU A 262 -9.67 50.68 -7.94
N THR A 263 -9.99 51.62 -7.05
CA THR A 263 -9.47 51.62 -5.68
C THR A 263 -9.91 50.36 -4.93
N ARG A 264 -11.20 50.00 -4.98
CA ARG A 264 -11.72 48.78 -4.34
C ARG A 264 -11.08 47.51 -4.92
N LEU A 265 -10.91 47.44 -6.23
CA LEU A 265 -10.21 46.33 -6.88
C LEU A 265 -8.76 46.23 -6.39
N THR A 266 -8.06 47.36 -6.32
CA THR A 266 -6.66 47.42 -5.84
C THR A 266 -6.55 47.02 -4.36
N GLU A 267 -7.44 47.51 -3.50
CA GLU A 267 -7.54 47.11 -2.09
C GLU A 267 -7.77 45.59 -1.96
N ASN A 268 -8.71 45.05 -2.74
CA ASN A 268 -9.03 43.63 -2.76
C ASN A 268 -7.84 42.78 -3.21
N THR A 269 -7.14 43.18 -4.28
CA THR A 269 -5.92 42.52 -4.77
C THR A 269 -4.78 42.60 -3.74
N ASN A 270 -4.56 43.76 -3.12
CA ASN A 270 -3.52 43.92 -2.10
C ASN A 270 -3.80 43.03 -0.89
N PHE A 271 -5.06 42.97 -0.45
CA PHE A 271 -5.46 42.11 0.65
C PHE A 271 -5.31 40.63 0.29
N PHE A 272 -5.63 40.23 -0.95
CA PHE A 272 -5.35 38.88 -1.45
C PHE A 272 -3.86 38.52 -1.36
N ARG A 273 -2.96 39.41 -1.81
CA ARG A 273 -1.51 39.19 -1.71
C ARG A 273 -1.02 39.03 -0.26
N GLN A 274 -1.64 39.72 0.69
CA GLN A 274 -1.28 39.60 2.11
C GLN A 274 -1.64 38.23 2.70
N ILE A 275 -2.76 37.64 2.27
CA ILE A 275 -3.23 36.33 2.76
C ILE A 275 -2.69 35.15 1.95
N GLU A 276 -2.15 35.40 0.75
CA GLU A 276 -1.64 34.40 -0.18
C GLU A 276 -0.65 33.41 0.47
N PRO A 277 0.32 33.81 1.31
CA PRO A 277 1.22 32.86 1.96
C PRO A 277 0.48 31.84 2.84
N SER A 278 -0.54 32.29 3.59
CA SER A 278 -1.36 31.41 4.42
C SER A 278 -2.24 30.49 3.58
N PHE A 279 -2.79 31.00 2.48
CA PHE A 279 -3.55 30.18 1.54
C PHE A 279 -2.70 29.09 0.90
N ASN A 280 -1.49 29.44 0.47
CA ASN A 280 -0.54 28.51 -0.11
C ASN A 280 -0.18 27.42 0.89
N ARG A 281 0.03 27.75 2.18
CA ARG A 281 0.24 26.74 3.23
C ARG A 281 -0.95 25.78 3.37
N TYR A 282 -2.18 26.30 3.39
CA TYR A 282 -3.40 25.48 3.43
C TYR A 282 -3.49 24.52 2.22
N VAL A 283 -3.29 25.03 1.00
CA VAL A 283 -3.33 24.22 -0.23
C VAL A 283 -2.22 23.17 -0.24
N LEU A 284 -1.02 23.54 0.20
CA LEU A 284 0.12 22.62 0.31
C LEU A 284 -0.14 21.52 1.34
N ALA A 285 -0.77 21.83 2.48
CA ALA A 285 -1.15 20.82 3.46
C ALA A 285 -2.13 19.79 2.90
N LEU A 286 -3.18 20.23 2.17
CA LEU A 286 -4.11 19.31 1.51
C LEU A 286 -3.44 18.44 0.45
N LYS A 287 -2.59 19.04 -0.39
CA LYS A 287 -1.83 18.31 -1.43
C LYS A 287 -0.88 17.29 -0.82
N GLU A 288 -0.21 17.66 0.27
CA GLU A 288 0.70 16.77 0.98
C GLU A 288 -0.05 15.62 1.63
N LEU A 289 -1.17 15.87 2.31
CA LEU A 289 -2.01 14.80 2.87
C LEU A 289 -2.44 13.81 1.79
N ALA A 290 -2.93 14.30 0.65
CA ALA A 290 -3.31 13.45 -0.47
C ALA A 290 -2.13 12.68 -1.07
N ARG A 291 -0.92 13.26 -1.06
CA ARG A 291 0.31 12.57 -1.50
C ARG A 291 0.66 11.44 -0.54
N LEU A 292 0.70 11.70 0.77
CA LEU A 292 1.05 10.71 1.79
C LEU A 292 0.10 9.49 1.73
N VAL A 293 -1.21 9.73 1.58
CA VAL A 293 -2.20 8.65 1.42
C VAL A 293 -1.95 7.81 0.16
N ARG A 294 -1.55 8.43 -0.96
CA ARG A 294 -1.25 7.67 -2.18
C ARG A 294 0.02 6.83 -2.06
N GLU A 295 1.04 7.37 -1.41
CA GLU A 295 2.31 6.68 -1.16
C GLU A 295 2.08 5.46 -0.27
N HIS A 296 1.41 5.65 0.87
CA HIS A 296 1.16 4.56 1.80
C HIS A 296 0.15 3.51 1.25
N ASP A 297 -0.85 3.90 0.45
CA ASP A 297 -1.68 2.94 -0.31
C ASP A 297 -0.87 2.13 -1.34
N ALA A 298 0.22 2.68 -1.89
CA ALA A 298 1.14 1.92 -2.73
C ALA A 298 1.98 0.92 -1.92
N GLU A 299 2.48 1.32 -0.75
CA GLU A 299 3.21 0.44 0.18
C GLU A 299 2.33 -0.73 0.68
N ILE A 300 1.05 -0.47 0.98
CA ILE A 300 0.06 -1.51 1.34
C ILE A 300 -0.11 -2.53 0.20
N ARG A 301 -0.18 -2.07 -1.05
CA ARG A 301 -0.28 -2.96 -2.23
C ARG A 301 0.99 -3.77 -2.44
N GLU A 302 2.16 -3.16 -2.33
CA GLU A 302 3.44 -3.85 -2.48
C GLU A 302 3.60 -4.93 -1.40
N THR A 303 3.28 -4.59 -0.15
CA THR A 303 3.29 -5.53 0.97
C THR A 303 2.34 -6.71 0.73
N ARG A 304 1.15 -6.45 0.17
CA ARG A 304 0.21 -7.52 -0.23
C ARG A 304 0.85 -8.46 -1.24
N LEU A 305 1.53 -7.93 -2.26
CA LEU A 305 2.22 -8.74 -3.27
C LEU A 305 3.31 -9.60 -2.64
N ILE A 306 4.01 -9.10 -1.62
CA ILE A 306 5.06 -9.86 -0.92
C ILE A 306 4.47 -11.08 -0.21
N PHE A 307 3.41 -10.94 0.57
CA PHE A 307 2.79 -12.09 1.24
C PHE A 307 2.23 -13.13 0.26
N ILE A 308 1.62 -12.67 -0.85
CA ILE A 308 1.12 -13.56 -1.90
C ILE A 308 2.27 -14.30 -2.58
N SER A 309 3.33 -13.57 -2.94
CA SER A 309 4.52 -14.11 -3.60
C SER A 309 5.22 -15.11 -2.69
N PHE A 310 5.38 -14.80 -1.41
CA PHE A 310 5.92 -15.69 -0.40
C PHE A 310 5.14 -17.00 -0.30
N ALA A 311 3.81 -16.94 -0.13
CA ALA A 311 3.00 -18.15 0.00
C ALA A 311 3.01 -19.01 -1.27
N SER A 312 2.98 -18.38 -2.44
CA SER A 312 3.08 -19.04 -3.75
C SER A 312 4.45 -19.69 -3.95
N ALA A 313 5.53 -18.95 -3.70
CA ALA A 313 6.90 -19.43 -3.79
C ALA A 313 7.14 -20.58 -2.83
N HIS A 314 6.63 -20.50 -1.60
CA HIS A 314 6.72 -21.59 -0.64
C HIS A 314 6.03 -22.87 -1.15
N ARG A 315 4.87 -22.73 -1.79
CA ARG A 315 4.14 -23.85 -2.39
C ARG A 315 4.93 -24.49 -3.54
N LYS A 316 5.47 -23.67 -4.45
CA LYS A 316 6.26 -24.14 -5.60
C LYS A 316 7.56 -24.79 -5.16
N MET A 317 8.32 -24.15 -4.27
CA MET A 317 9.54 -24.69 -3.68
C MET A 317 9.27 -26.04 -2.99
N SER A 318 8.29 -26.09 -2.09
CA SER A 318 7.95 -27.33 -1.36
C SER A 318 7.34 -28.43 -2.24
N SER A 319 6.88 -28.09 -3.45
CA SER A 319 6.43 -29.08 -4.46
C SER A 319 7.59 -29.89 -5.07
N GLY A 320 8.83 -29.42 -4.91
CA GLY A 320 10.02 -30.02 -5.52
C GLY A 320 10.42 -29.39 -6.85
N LEU A 321 9.83 -28.25 -7.20
CA LEU A 321 10.25 -27.47 -8.37
C LEU A 321 11.69 -26.99 -8.14
N VAL A 322 12.60 -27.28 -9.08
CA VAL A 322 14.05 -27.17 -8.84
C VAL A 322 14.61 -25.79 -9.19
N LYS A 323 13.97 -25.04 -10.10
CA LYS A 323 14.46 -23.74 -10.57
C LYS A 323 13.98 -22.60 -9.67
N PRO A 324 14.88 -21.88 -8.98
CA PRO A 324 14.47 -20.81 -8.07
C PRO A 324 13.68 -19.68 -8.72
N ALA A 325 14.04 -19.31 -9.96
CA ALA A 325 13.34 -18.25 -10.70
C ALA A 325 11.84 -18.54 -10.87
N GLU A 326 11.47 -19.82 -11.05
CA GLU A 326 10.08 -20.25 -11.25
C GLU A 326 9.25 -20.18 -9.96
N TRP A 327 9.89 -20.18 -8.77
CA TRP A 327 9.20 -20.07 -7.48
C TRP A 327 8.50 -18.73 -7.32
N PHE A 328 9.12 -17.65 -7.77
CA PHE A 328 8.57 -16.29 -7.63
C PHE A 328 7.82 -15.80 -8.89
N GLU A 329 7.70 -16.64 -9.92
CA GLU A 329 6.89 -16.31 -11.09
C GLU A 329 5.40 -16.14 -10.71
N LEU A 330 4.84 -14.98 -11.05
CA LEU A 330 3.46 -14.59 -10.77
C LEU A 330 2.45 -15.02 -11.85
N LYS A 331 2.80 -15.98 -12.72
CA LYS A 331 1.93 -16.44 -13.82
C LYS A 331 0.56 -16.98 -13.32
N ASP A 332 0.49 -17.47 -12.08
CA ASP A 332 -0.74 -18.00 -11.45
C ASP A 332 -1.37 -17.08 -10.38
N THR A 333 -0.84 -15.87 -10.20
CA THR A 333 -1.25 -14.93 -9.13
C THR A 333 -2.74 -14.57 -9.13
N PRO A 334 -3.44 -14.47 -10.28
CA PRO A 334 -4.89 -14.25 -10.28
C PRO A 334 -5.69 -15.33 -9.53
N LYS A 335 -5.28 -16.62 -9.60
CA LYS A 335 -5.94 -17.72 -8.86
C LYS A 335 -5.64 -17.68 -7.36
N LEU A 336 -4.42 -17.26 -6.98
CA LEU A 336 -4.04 -17.07 -5.58
C LEU A 336 -4.78 -15.90 -4.95
N LEU A 337 -4.98 -14.80 -5.68
CA LEU A 337 -5.81 -13.67 -5.23
C LEU A 337 -7.24 -14.14 -4.93
N LEU A 338 -7.85 -14.96 -5.78
CA LEU A 338 -9.19 -15.51 -5.56
C LEU A 338 -9.29 -16.41 -4.32
N ASN A 339 -8.26 -17.21 -4.01
CA ASN A 339 -8.24 -18.09 -2.82
C ASN A 339 -7.87 -17.36 -1.52
N LEU A 340 -7.34 -16.14 -1.61
CA LEU A 340 -6.94 -15.32 -0.47
C LEU A 340 -7.99 -14.24 -0.13
N LEU A 341 -9.01 -14.08 -0.97
CA LEU A 341 -10.19 -13.28 -0.66
C LEU A 341 -11.18 -14.13 0.13
N PRO A 342 -11.69 -13.65 1.28
CA PRO A 342 -12.80 -14.32 1.94
C PRO A 342 -14.06 -14.12 1.07
N PHE A 343 -14.70 -15.21 0.69
CA PHE A 343 -16.13 -15.19 0.36
C PHE A 343 -16.94 -15.19 1.65
#